data_AF-A0A942J8X5-F1
#
_entry.id   AF-A0A942J8X5-F1
#
_cell.length_a   1.000
_cell.length_b   1.000
_cell.length_c   1.000
_cell.angle_alpha   90.00
_cell.angle_beta   90.00
_cell.angle_gamma   90.00
#
_symmetry.space_group_name_H-M   'P 1'
#
loop_
_entity.id
_entity.type
_entity.pdbx_description
1 polymer ?
#
loop_
_entity_poly.entity_id
_entity_poly.type
_entity_poly.pdbx_seq_one_letter_code
_entity_poly.pdbx_strand_id
1 'polypeptide(L)'
;ITPPQAVMRLKEEYRKKHGQSEQEPIKEFKPQKPGKTGKGVRIAGIDNLLLRFAKCCTPVPGDEILGVVTRGRGVSVHRWDCPNVQGRGDSQRFLEAVWEESDGAYPVEIEVSAMDRPHILMEVVNAVSECKVNITAVNGKSTKNKMSIIQMTVMVRDRGHLESVLKRVNAIRDVFHVYRLGG
;
A
#
# COMPACT_ATOMS: atom_id res chain seq x y z
N ILE A 1 10.97 9.78 38.78
CA ILE A 1 9.69 10.42 38.37
C ILE A 1 8.88 9.37 37.65
N THR A 2 7.74 8.97 38.19
CA THR A 2 6.86 8.00 37.54
C THR A 2 6.05 8.67 36.42
N PRO A 3 5.60 7.93 35.39
CA PRO A 3 4.86 8.48 34.24
C PRO A 3 3.71 9.45 34.58
N PRO A 4 2.91 9.25 35.65
CA PRO A 4 1.84 10.17 36.03
C PRO A 4 2.34 11.56 36.47
N GLN A 5 3.49 11.62 37.13
CA GLN A 5 4.07 12.87 37.64
C GLN A 5 4.63 13.75 36.51
N ALA A 6 5.08 13.13 35.41
CA ALA A 6 5.53 13.85 34.21
C ALA A 6 4.35 14.50 33.45
N VAL A 7 3.22 13.80 33.36
CA VAL A 7 1.99 14.31 32.73
C VAL A 7 1.43 15.51 33.49
N MET A 8 1.50 15.48 34.83
CA MET A 8 1.00 16.57 35.66
C MET A 8 1.84 17.85 35.49
N ARG A 9 3.17 17.73 35.45
CA ARG A 9 4.08 18.87 35.18
C ARG A 9 3.87 19.48 33.80
N LEU A 10 3.71 18.65 32.77
CA LEU A 10 3.43 19.12 31.40
C LEU A 10 2.11 19.88 31.31
N LYS A 11 1.07 19.42 32.03
CA LYS A 11 -0.24 20.12 32.09
C LYS A 11 -0.17 21.45 32.82
N GLU A 12 0.68 21.58 33.84
CA GLU A 12 0.86 22.85 34.57
C GLU A 12 1.65 23.88 33.76
N GLU A 13 2.71 23.44 33.06
CA GLU A 13 3.47 24.31 32.16
C GLU A 13 2.63 24.83 30.98
N TYR A 14 1.78 23.96 30.42
CA TYR A 14 0.84 24.34 29.36
C TYR A 14 -0.18 25.39 29.85
N ARG A 15 -0.71 25.21 31.07
CA ARG A 15 -1.65 26.17 31.69
C ARG A 15 -1.01 27.52 31.97
N LYS A 16 0.26 27.55 32.41
CA LYS A 16 1.02 28.79 32.66
C LYS A 16 1.33 29.55 31.38
N LYS A 17 1.55 28.86 30.26
CA LYS A 17 1.88 29.50 28.97
C LYS A 17 0.67 30.04 28.21
N HIS A 18 -0.50 29.44 28.37
CA HIS A 18 -1.63 29.71 27.47
C HIS A 18 -2.83 30.40 28.10
N GLY A 19 -2.88 30.56 29.42
CA GLY A 19 -4.03 31.18 30.10
C GLY A 19 -5.32 30.36 29.89
N GLN A 20 -6.34 30.60 30.72
CA GLN A 20 -7.65 30.01 30.49
C GLN A 20 -8.35 30.80 29.39
N SER A 21 -8.35 30.32 28.15
CA SER A 21 -9.24 30.88 27.13
C SER A 21 -10.65 30.31 27.32
N GLU A 22 -11.58 31.19 27.65
CA GLU A 22 -13.03 30.95 27.64
C GLU A 22 -13.49 30.40 26.29
N GLN A 23 -14.50 29.55 26.34
CA GLN A 23 -15.07 28.83 25.21
C GLN A 23 -15.71 29.81 24.23
N GLU A 24 -15.17 29.91 23.01
CA GLU A 24 -15.90 30.54 21.90
C GLU A 24 -17.12 29.68 21.51
N PRO A 25 -18.25 30.29 21.10
CA PRO A 25 -19.47 29.57 20.79
C PRO A 25 -19.26 28.58 19.66
N ILE A 26 -19.79 27.36 19.85
CA ILE A 26 -19.76 26.25 18.90
C ILE A 26 -20.43 26.73 17.61
N LYS A 27 -19.62 27.08 16.59
CA LYS A 27 -20.10 27.26 15.23
C LYS A 27 -20.75 25.96 14.79
N GLU A 28 -21.99 26.04 14.32
CA GLU A 28 -22.70 24.92 13.70
C GLU A 28 -21.76 24.15 12.78
N PHE A 29 -21.59 22.87 13.07
CA PHE A 29 -20.71 21.97 12.35
C PHE A 29 -21.30 21.75 10.95
N LYS A 30 -20.95 22.61 9.99
CA LYS A 30 -21.15 22.28 8.58
C LYS A 30 -20.34 21.01 8.32
N PRO A 31 -20.93 19.91 7.84
CA PRO A 31 -20.16 18.71 7.51
C PRO A 31 -19.07 19.13 6.51
N GLN A 32 -17.83 19.17 6.97
CA GLN A 32 -16.70 19.40 6.10
C GLN A 32 -16.66 18.22 5.14
N LYS A 33 -16.50 18.50 3.84
CA LYS A 33 -16.32 17.46 2.84
C LYS A 33 -15.20 16.52 3.34
N PRO A 34 -15.39 15.20 3.30
CA PRO A 34 -14.42 14.24 3.84
C PRO A 34 -13.05 14.56 3.25
N GLY A 35 -12.08 14.82 4.13
CA GLY A 35 -10.73 15.14 3.72
C GLY A 35 -10.13 13.91 3.06
N LYS A 36 -9.88 13.99 1.74
CA LYS A 36 -9.18 12.94 0.99
C LYS A 36 -7.93 12.54 1.78
N THR A 37 -7.86 11.30 2.25
CA THR A 37 -6.56 10.79 2.68
C THR A 37 -5.70 10.83 1.41
N GLY A 38 -4.51 11.44 1.44
CA GLY A 38 -3.67 11.62 0.23
C GLY A 38 -3.22 10.32 -0.46
N LYS A 39 -3.77 9.17 -0.06
CA LYS A 39 -3.49 7.82 -0.57
C LYS A 39 -4.70 7.11 -1.15
N GLY A 40 -5.89 7.73 -1.16
CA GLY A 40 -7.10 7.17 -1.77
C GLY A 40 -7.69 5.99 -1.02
N VAL A 41 -7.58 5.95 0.31
CA VAL A 41 -8.17 4.90 1.15
C VAL A 41 -8.87 5.52 2.35
N ARG A 42 -10.09 5.06 2.63
CA ARG A 42 -10.86 5.44 3.81
C ARG A 42 -11.01 4.26 4.77
N ILE A 43 -10.92 4.56 6.05
CA ILE A 43 -11.24 3.62 7.14
C ILE A 43 -12.62 3.96 7.68
N ALA A 44 -13.47 2.96 7.87
CA ALA A 44 -14.82 3.19 8.40
C ALA A 44 -14.76 3.80 9.81
N GLY A 45 -15.40 4.97 9.98
CA GLY A 45 -15.61 5.61 11.28
C GLY A 45 -14.42 6.34 11.89
N ILE A 46 -13.28 6.46 11.19
CA ILE A 46 -12.10 7.18 11.71
C ILE A 46 -11.43 8.01 10.61
N ASP A 47 -11.39 9.32 10.83
CA ASP A 47 -10.69 10.27 9.96
C ASP A 47 -9.24 10.54 10.44
N ASN A 48 -8.41 11.03 9.52
CA ASN A 48 -7.06 11.54 9.83
C ASN A 48 -6.09 10.50 10.45
N LEU A 49 -6.17 9.25 10.01
CA LEU A 49 -5.23 8.21 10.40
C LEU A 49 -3.97 8.21 9.53
N LEU A 50 -2.82 7.92 10.15
CA LEU A 50 -1.60 7.61 9.41
C LEU A 50 -1.75 6.25 8.72
N LEU A 51 -2.03 6.28 7.41
CA LEU A 51 -2.17 5.10 6.57
C LEU A 51 -0.86 4.73 5.88
N ARG A 52 -0.54 3.43 5.82
CA ARG A 52 0.58 2.87 5.06
C ARG A 52 0.16 1.60 4.35
N PHE A 53 0.54 1.43 3.08
CA PHE A 53 0.33 0.18 2.37
C PHE A 53 1.35 -0.86 2.80
N ALA A 54 0.90 -2.09 3.00
CA ALA A 54 1.76 -3.20 3.34
C ALA A 54 2.63 -3.61 2.15
N LYS A 55 3.93 -3.79 2.39
CA LYS A 55 4.87 -4.27 1.37
C LYS A 55 4.70 -5.74 1.03
N CYS A 56 4.07 -6.52 1.91
CA CYS A 56 3.95 -7.96 1.73
C CYS A 56 2.87 -8.40 0.75
N CYS A 57 1.94 -7.51 0.38
CA CYS A 57 0.88 -7.78 -0.61
C CYS A 57 0.59 -6.60 -1.54
N THR A 58 1.26 -5.45 -1.35
CA THR A 58 1.28 -4.28 -2.25
C THR A 58 -0.10 -3.81 -2.75
N PRO A 59 -1.13 -3.63 -1.90
CA PRO A 59 -2.53 -3.40 -2.31
C PRO A 59 -2.70 -2.23 -3.29
N VAL A 60 -3.58 -2.39 -4.29
CA VAL A 60 -3.92 -1.36 -5.30
C VAL A 60 -5.44 -1.20 -5.45
N PRO A 61 -5.92 -0.06 -5.98
CA PRO A 61 -7.34 0.13 -6.25
C PRO A 61 -7.96 -1.04 -7.04
N GLY A 62 -9.08 -1.55 -6.54
CA GLY A 62 -9.74 -2.75 -7.06
C GLY A 62 -9.39 -4.05 -6.31
N ASP A 63 -8.39 -4.03 -5.42
CA ASP A 63 -8.21 -5.09 -4.43
C ASP A 63 -9.20 -4.94 -3.28
N GLU A 64 -9.75 -6.05 -2.78
CA GLU A 64 -10.40 -6.07 -1.47
C GLU A 64 -9.33 -5.85 -0.39
N ILE A 65 -9.53 -4.87 0.48
CA ILE A 65 -8.53 -4.43 1.47
C ILE A 65 -9.07 -4.43 2.89
N LEU A 66 -8.15 -4.52 3.85
CA LEU A 66 -8.43 -4.38 5.28
C LEU A 66 -7.34 -3.54 5.95
N GLY A 67 -7.73 -2.76 6.96
CA GLY A 67 -6.80 -2.04 7.82
C GLY A 67 -6.38 -2.89 9.01
N VAL A 68 -5.09 -2.90 9.35
CA VAL A 68 -4.54 -3.55 10.55
C VAL A 68 -3.92 -2.50 11.45
N VAL A 69 -4.41 -2.37 12.69
CA VAL A 69 -3.83 -1.48 13.69
C VAL A 69 -2.44 -1.95 14.07
N THR A 70 -1.44 -1.07 13.89
CA THR A 70 -0.04 -1.35 14.24
C THR A 70 0.33 -0.70 15.57
N ARG A 71 1.31 -1.27 16.29
CA ARG A 71 1.85 -0.65 17.51
C ARG A 71 2.61 0.63 17.17
N GLY A 72 1.96 1.78 17.37
CA GLY A 72 2.57 3.12 17.28
C GLY A 72 2.86 3.63 15.86
N ARG A 73 2.44 2.94 14.79
CA ARG A 73 2.72 3.36 13.40
C ARG A 73 1.46 3.64 12.56
N GLY A 74 0.31 3.77 13.23
CA GLY A 74 -0.99 3.97 12.58
C GLY A 74 -1.57 2.66 12.05
N VAL A 75 -2.17 2.70 10.86
CA VAL A 75 -2.87 1.56 10.25
C VAL A 75 -2.13 1.10 9.00
N SER A 76 -1.85 -0.20 8.93
CA SER A 76 -1.29 -0.88 7.76
C SER A 76 -2.43 -1.42 6.90
N VAL A 77 -2.49 -1.06 5.63
CA VAL A 77 -3.49 -1.54 4.68
C VAL A 77 -2.96 -2.79 3.99
N HIS A 78 -3.69 -3.88 4.07
CA HIS A 78 -3.39 -5.18 3.45
C HIS A 78 -4.51 -5.56 2.49
N ARG A 79 -4.24 -6.48 1.56
CA ARG A 79 -5.28 -7.22 0.87
C ARG A 79 -6.03 -8.12 1.85
N TRP A 80 -7.32 -8.31 1.61
CA TRP A 80 -8.19 -9.17 2.41
C TRP A 80 -7.63 -10.60 2.55
N ASP A 81 -7.09 -11.13 1.46
CA ASP A 81 -6.54 -12.49 1.35
C ASP A 81 -5.05 -12.60 1.71
N CYS A 82 -4.45 -11.56 2.28
CA CYS A 82 -3.01 -11.57 2.56
C CYS A 82 -2.64 -12.62 3.62
N PRO A 83 -1.75 -13.60 3.31
CA PRO A 83 -1.41 -14.72 4.21
C PRO A 83 -0.64 -14.27 5.45
N ASN A 84 -0.08 -13.06 5.44
CA ASN A 84 0.64 -12.51 6.59
C ASN A 84 -0.31 -11.98 7.68
N VAL A 85 -1.57 -11.75 7.36
CA VAL A 85 -2.61 -11.26 8.30
C VAL A 85 -3.70 -12.29 8.53
N GLN A 86 -4.02 -13.11 7.51
CA GLN A 86 -4.89 -14.26 7.67
C GLN A 86 -4.20 -15.31 8.56
N GLY A 87 -4.79 -15.61 9.73
CA GLY A 87 -4.30 -16.63 10.67
C GLY A 87 -3.49 -16.13 11.86
N ARG A 88 -3.21 -14.82 12.00
CA ARG A 88 -2.40 -14.25 13.13
C ARG A 88 -3.21 -13.44 14.15
N GLY A 89 -4.37 -13.96 14.55
CA GLY A 89 -5.29 -13.45 15.59
C GLY A 89 -4.88 -12.21 16.41
N ASP A 90 -5.58 -11.10 16.19
CA ASP A 90 -6.65 -10.58 17.08
C ASP A 90 -7.59 -9.81 16.15
N SER A 91 -8.80 -10.32 15.90
CA SER A 91 -9.80 -9.67 15.03
C SER A 91 -10.11 -8.23 15.48
N GLN A 92 -9.90 -7.93 16.76
CA GLN A 92 -10.03 -6.59 17.34
C GLN A 92 -9.05 -5.55 16.76
N ARG A 93 -8.03 -5.97 16.00
CA ARG A 93 -7.09 -5.07 15.32
C ARG A 93 -7.45 -4.78 13.86
N PHE A 94 -8.52 -5.38 13.34
CA PHE A 94 -8.94 -5.17 11.96
C PHE A 94 -9.95 -4.03 11.87
N LEU A 95 -9.76 -3.20 10.85
CA LEU A 95 -10.61 -2.08 10.52
C LEU A 95 -11.07 -2.25 9.07
N GLU A 96 -12.35 -2.01 8.82
CA GLU A 96 -12.89 -1.98 7.47
C GLU A 96 -12.25 -0.83 6.69
N ALA A 97 -11.70 -1.16 5.52
CA ALA A 97 -11.01 -0.23 4.65
C ALA A 97 -11.61 -0.31 3.25
N VAL A 98 -11.81 0.84 2.63
CA VAL A 98 -12.32 0.93 1.26
C VAL A 98 -11.47 1.90 0.45
N TRP A 99 -11.34 1.63 -0.84
CA TRP A 99 -10.72 2.56 -1.77
C TRP A 99 -11.61 3.79 -1.97
N GLU A 100 -10.98 4.95 -2.08
CA GLU A 100 -11.59 6.18 -2.57
C GLU A 100 -11.05 6.48 -3.97
N GLU A 101 -11.79 7.30 -4.73
CA GLU A 101 -11.31 7.78 -6.02
C GLU A 101 -9.98 8.50 -5.90
N SER A 102 -9.00 8.03 -6.66
CA SER A 102 -7.63 8.49 -6.66
C SER A 102 -7.04 8.35 -8.05
N ASP A 103 -6.41 9.42 -8.54
CA ASP A 103 -5.66 9.44 -9.80
C ASP A 103 -4.19 9.03 -9.60
N GLY A 104 -3.87 8.39 -8.47
CA GLY A 104 -2.53 7.99 -8.10
C GLY A 104 -2.02 6.74 -8.83
N ALA A 105 -0.71 6.54 -8.77
CA ALA A 105 -0.07 5.29 -9.16
C ALA A 105 0.54 4.62 -7.93
N TYR A 106 0.39 3.30 -7.85
CA TYR A 106 0.71 2.48 -6.70
C TYR A 106 1.79 1.46 -7.07
N PRO A 107 2.82 1.27 -6.24
CA PRO A 107 3.90 0.33 -6.54
C PRO A 107 3.41 -1.11 -6.34
N VAL A 108 3.62 -1.94 -7.35
CA VAL A 108 3.38 -3.38 -7.31
C VAL A 108 4.65 -4.11 -7.73
N GLU A 109 5.02 -5.13 -6.97
CA GLU A 109 6.09 -6.04 -7.34
C GLU A 109 5.51 -7.20 -8.16
N ILE A 110 6.11 -7.48 -9.31
CA ILE A 110 5.80 -8.64 -10.15
C ILE A 110 7.03 -9.51 -10.30
N GLU A 111 6.83 -10.81 -10.42
CA GLU A 111 7.87 -11.78 -10.76
C GLU A 111 7.53 -12.47 -12.08
N VAL A 112 8.52 -12.56 -12.96
CA VAL A 112 8.47 -13.23 -14.25
C VAL A 112 9.46 -14.39 -14.22
N SER A 113 8.97 -15.58 -14.53
CA SER A 113 9.77 -16.78 -14.75
C SER A 113 9.78 -17.12 -16.23
N ALA A 114 10.96 -17.17 -16.83
CA ALA A 114 11.13 -17.40 -18.26
C ALA A 114 12.31 -18.32 -18.57
N MET A 115 12.40 -18.84 -19.79
CA MET A 115 13.60 -19.51 -20.27
C MET A 115 14.74 -18.49 -20.40
N ASP A 116 15.92 -18.85 -19.90
CA ASP A 116 17.08 -17.99 -19.99
C ASP A 116 17.67 -18.04 -21.41
N ARG A 117 17.38 -17.01 -22.20
CA ARG A 117 17.88 -16.83 -23.56
C ARG A 117 18.28 -15.38 -23.80
N PRO A 118 19.11 -15.12 -24.83
CA PRO A 118 19.48 -13.75 -25.19
C PRO A 118 18.24 -12.86 -25.31
N HIS A 119 18.35 -11.66 -24.73
CA HIS A 119 17.36 -10.57 -24.78
C HIS A 119 16.06 -10.76 -23.98
N ILE A 120 15.86 -11.86 -23.24
CA ILE A 120 14.61 -12.08 -22.49
C ILE A 120 14.29 -10.92 -21.51
N LEU A 121 15.29 -10.40 -20.79
CA LEU A 121 15.10 -9.25 -19.90
C LEU A 121 14.64 -8.00 -20.65
N MET A 122 15.23 -7.74 -21.82
CA MET A 122 14.88 -6.57 -22.65
C MET A 122 13.45 -6.69 -23.19
N GLU A 123 13.04 -7.87 -23.65
CA GLU A 123 11.68 -8.13 -24.11
C GLU A 123 10.66 -7.89 -23.00
N VAL A 124 10.93 -8.37 -21.78
CA VAL A 124 10.06 -8.15 -20.61
C VAL A 124 9.96 -6.66 -20.26
N VAL A 125 11.10 -5.95 -20.18
CA VAL A 125 11.11 -4.50 -19.87
C VAL A 125 10.34 -3.70 -20.93
N ASN A 126 10.51 -4.03 -22.21
CA ASN A 126 9.81 -3.34 -23.30
C ASN A 126 8.30 -3.60 -23.25
N ALA A 127 7.88 -4.85 -23.05
CA ALA A 127 6.47 -5.22 -22.93
C ALA A 127 5.78 -4.49 -21.77
N VAL A 128 6.46 -4.35 -20.63
CA VAL A 128 5.96 -3.57 -19.49
C VAL A 128 5.89 -2.08 -19.86
N SER A 129 6.93 -1.53 -20.48
CA SER A 129 6.99 -0.10 -20.85
C SER A 129 5.90 0.30 -21.85
N GLU A 130 5.53 -0.58 -22.79
CA GLU A 130 4.44 -0.37 -23.74
C GLU A 130 3.07 -0.21 -23.07
N CYS A 131 2.90 -0.75 -21.85
CA CYS A 131 1.69 -0.55 -21.06
C CYS A 131 1.62 0.85 -20.42
N LYS A 132 2.61 1.73 -20.67
CA LYS A 132 2.70 3.08 -20.11
C LYS A 132 2.74 3.10 -18.58
N VAL A 133 3.38 2.09 -17.99
CA VAL A 133 3.67 2.04 -16.54
C VAL A 133 5.10 2.48 -16.28
N ASN A 134 5.30 3.19 -15.17
CA ASN A 134 6.65 3.52 -14.72
C ASN A 134 7.27 2.32 -14.01
N ILE A 135 8.51 1.98 -14.35
CA ILE A 135 9.28 0.90 -13.70
C ILE A 135 10.25 1.55 -12.73
N THR A 136 10.15 1.25 -11.43
CA THR A 136 10.99 1.88 -10.39
C THR A 136 12.14 0.99 -9.94
N ALA A 137 12.05 -0.31 -10.15
CA ALA A 137 13.12 -1.26 -9.85
C ALA A 137 13.03 -2.48 -10.77
N VAL A 138 14.18 -3.04 -11.14
CA VAL A 138 14.30 -4.28 -11.91
C VAL A 138 15.47 -5.07 -11.33
N ASN A 139 15.25 -6.35 -11.06
CA ASN A 139 16.28 -7.29 -10.66
C ASN A 139 16.11 -8.57 -11.48
N GLY A 140 17.17 -9.00 -12.18
CA GLY A 140 17.15 -10.20 -13.00
C GLY A 140 18.25 -11.15 -12.56
N LYS A 141 17.93 -12.44 -12.47
CA LYS A 141 18.92 -13.49 -12.19
C LYS A 141 18.67 -14.72 -13.05
N SER A 142 19.75 -15.33 -13.53
CA SER A 142 19.72 -16.63 -14.17
C SER A 142 19.93 -17.74 -13.14
N THR A 143 19.25 -18.87 -13.34
CA THR A 143 19.36 -20.07 -12.51
C THR A 143 20.14 -21.16 -13.24
N LYS A 144 20.65 -22.15 -12.50
CA LYS A 144 21.38 -23.30 -13.09
C LYS A 144 20.56 -24.12 -14.08
N ASN A 145 19.23 -24.06 -13.98
CA ASN A 145 18.31 -24.81 -14.83
C ASN A 145 17.92 -24.06 -16.12
N LYS A 146 18.74 -23.08 -16.55
CA LYS A 146 18.45 -22.21 -17.71
C LYS A 146 17.10 -21.49 -17.60
N MET A 147 16.71 -21.09 -16.38
CA MET A 147 15.57 -20.20 -16.16
C MET A 147 16.06 -18.82 -15.73
N SER A 148 15.41 -17.79 -16.23
CA SER A 148 15.57 -16.41 -15.79
C SER A 148 14.41 -16.03 -14.86
N ILE A 149 14.75 -15.47 -13.71
CA ILE A 149 13.79 -14.90 -12.75
C ILE A 149 13.99 -13.39 -12.76
N ILE A 150 12.95 -12.67 -13.16
CA ILE A 150 12.96 -11.22 -13.27
C ILE A 150 11.91 -10.66 -12.31
N GLN A 151 12.36 -9.88 -11.33
CA GLN A 151 11.50 -9.18 -10.38
C GLN A 151 11.49 -7.69 -10.74
N MET A 152 10.30 -7.10 -10.82
CA MET A 152 10.12 -5.70 -11.21
C MET A 152 9.15 -5.00 -10.28
N THR A 153 9.44 -3.74 -9.92
CA THR A 153 8.47 -2.86 -9.28
C THR A 153 7.89 -1.92 -10.32
N VAL A 154 6.58 -1.99 -10.54
CA VAL A 154 5.83 -1.19 -11.51
C VAL A 154 4.80 -0.31 -10.81
N MET A 155 4.60 0.89 -11.33
CA MET A 155 3.59 1.84 -10.83
C MET A 155 2.31 1.68 -11.63
N VAL A 156 1.26 1.10 -11.03
CA VAL A 156 -0.04 0.83 -11.66
C VAL A 156 -1.14 1.70 -11.06
N ARG A 157 -2.19 1.97 -11.84
CA ARG A 157 -3.32 2.81 -11.40
C ARG A 157 -4.30 2.02 -10.55
N ASP A 158 -4.59 0.81 -11.00
CA ASP A 158 -5.58 -0.08 -10.44
C ASP A 158 -5.26 -1.54 -10.82
N ARG A 159 -6.07 -2.47 -10.33
CA ARG A 159 -5.97 -3.89 -10.61
C ARG A 159 -6.13 -4.22 -12.09
N GLY A 160 -7.02 -3.55 -12.83
CA GLY A 160 -7.22 -3.82 -14.26
C GLY A 160 -6.01 -3.40 -15.11
N HIS A 161 -5.35 -2.30 -14.72
CA HIS A 161 -4.10 -1.86 -15.33
C HIS A 161 -2.98 -2.87 -15.06
N LEU A 162 -2.88 -3.38 -13.82
CA LEU A 162 -1.94 -4.47 -13.50
C LEU A 162 -2.22 -5.73 -14.33
N GLU A 163 -3.47 -6.17 -14.41
CA GLU A 163 -3.85 -7.36 -15.20
C GLU A 163 -3.46 -7.21 -16.68
N SER A 164 -3.57 -6.00 -17.24
CA SER A 164 -3.11 -5.69 -18.59
C SER A 164 -1.59 -5.85 -18.74
N VAL A 165 -0.80 -5.37 -17.76
CA VAL A 165 0.65 -5.56 -17.72
C VAL A 165 1.01 -7.04 -17.64
N LEU A 166 0.41 -7.78 -16.71
CA LEU A 166 0.66 -9.22 -16.54
C LEU A 166 0.35 -9.98 -17.83
N LYS A 167 -0.79 -9.69 -18.47
CA LYS A 167 -1.18 -10.32 -19.74
C LYS A 167 -0.20 -10.03 -20.87
N ARG A 168 0.31 -8.79 -20.98
CA ARG A 168 1.29 -8.40 -22.00
C ARG A 168 2.61 -9.16 -21.82
N VAL A 169 3.08 -9.28 -20.58
CA VAL A 169 4.31 -10.03 -20.26
C VAL A 169 4.13 -11.53 -20.50
N ASN A 170 2.98 -12.09 -20.12
CA ASN A 170 2.68 -13.52 -20.31
C ASN A 170 2.62 -13.94 -21.79
N ALA A 171 2.39 -12.99 -22.70
CA ALA A 171 2.36 -13.25 -24.14
C ALA A 171 3.75 -13.34 -24.79
N ILE A 172 4.82 -12.99 -24.06
CA ILE A 172 6.19 -13.09 -24.55
C ILE A 172 6.56 -14.56 -24.68
N ARG A 173 7.17 -14.92 -25.81
CA ARG A 173 7.64 -16.27 -26.05
C ARG A 173 8.68 -16.69 -24.99
N ASP A 174 8.50 -17.90 -24.48
CA ASP A 174 9.34 -18.54 -23.45
C ASP A 174 9.21 -17.93 -22.04
N VAL A 175 8.21 -17.05 -21.81
CA VAL A 175 7.73 -16.75 -20.45
C VAL A 175 6.82 -17.90 -20.00
N PHE A 176 7.11 -18.48 -18.84
CA PHE A 176 6.32 -19.57 -18.27
C PHE A 176 5.21 -19.02 -17.36
N HIS A 177 5.59 -18.11 -16.46
CA HIS A 177 4.67 -17.54 -15.49
C HIS A 177 5.03 -16.09 -15.21
N VAL A 178 4.00 -15.26 -15.03
CA VAL A 178 4.13 -13.91 -14.48
C VAL A 178 3.03 -13.70 -13.46
N TYR A 179 3.39 -13.18 -12.29
CA TYR A 179 2.45 -12.98 -11.20
C TYR A 179 2.91 -11.83 -10.30
N ARG A 180 1.96 -11.30 -9.53
CA ARG A 180 2.24 -10.29 -8.51
C ARG A 180 2.88 -10.95 -7.29
N LEU A 181 3.99 -10.40 -6.82
CA LEU A 181 4.68 -10.87 -5.63
C LEU A 181 3.86 -10.50 -4.38
N GLY A 182 3.65 -11.47 -3.49
CA GLY A 182 2.87 -11.26 -2.26
C GLY A 182 1.35 -11.43 -2.39
N GLY A 183 0.92 -12.08 -3.48
CA GLY A 183 -0.45 -12.54 -3.72
C GLY A 183 -0.52 -14.04 -3.99
#